data_AF-D7E9D0-F1
#
_entry.id   AF-D7E9D0-F1
#
_cell.length_a   1.000
_cell.length_b   1.000
_cell.length_c   1.000
_cell.angle_alpha   90.00
_cell.angle_beta   90.00
_cell.angle_gamma   90.00
#
_symmetry.space_group_name_H-M   'P 1'
#
loop_
_entity.id
_entity.type
_entity.pdbx_description
1 polymer ?
#
loop_
_entity_poly.entity_id
_entity_poly.type
_entity_poly.pdbx_seq_one_letter_code
_entity_poly.pdbx_strand_id
1 'polypeptide(L)'
;MDSHHNKIIYLIYTIVIAIALFVIYTLYQNPESPIKLIYRTAGIFSYLFIFSAIISSEYMSKIKKLFGLPFLKFHHNLIKLALILMVLHPLSFALDIQSLQVFLPVFYPPVTFLELAGRPAFYLFIIAIITAVYRKKIPKDWKKIHLFNYLAFFLVSIHALLIGTDFSSTGMQILSVAMMIIVAGVFIDKHLKK
;
A
#
# COMPACT_ATOMS: atom_id res chain seq x y z
N MET A 1 23.82 -13.20 -19.90
CA MET A 1 23.29 -12.57 -18.66
C MET A 1 24.24 -12.93 -17.53
N ASP A 2 24.87 -11.93 -16.91
CA ASP A 2 25.92 -12.14 -15.90
C ASP A 2 25.42 -12.83 -14.62
N SER A 3 26.27 -13.65 -14.01
CA SER A 3 26.00 -14.38 -12.76
C SER A 3 25.57 -13.48 -11.60
N HIS A 4 26.04 -12.23 -11.58
CA HIS A 4 25.68 -11.23 -10.58
C HIS A 4 24.21 -10.76 -10.69
N HIS A 5 23.69 -10.65 -11.92
CA HIS A 5 22.30 -10.25 -12.15
C HIS A 5 21.32 -11.30 -11.64
N ASN A 6 21.64 -12.57 -11.87
CA ASN A 6 20.82 -13.70 -11.40
C ASN A 6 20.80 -13.77 -9.87
N LYS A 7 21.94 -13.53 -9.20
CA LYS A 7 22.01 -13.49 -7.72
C LYS A 7 21.08 -12.44 -7.11
N ILE A 8 21.03 -11.24 -7.69
CA ILE A 8 20.13 -10.17 -7.21
C ILE A 8 18.67 -10.57 -7.38
N ILE A 9 18.31 -11.17 -8.52
CA ILE A 9 16.95 -11.62 -8.78
C ILE A 9 16.53 -12.69 -7.76
N TYR A 10 17.37 -13.68 -7.51
CA TYR A 10 17.09 -14.70 -6.49
C TYR A 10 16.93 -14.10 -5.09
N LEU A 11 17.79 -13.14 -4.73
CA LEU A 11 17.66 -12.43 -3.44
C LEU A 11 16.31 -11.71 -3.31
N ILE A 12 15.87 -11.00 -4.37
CA ILE A 12 14.57 -10.33 -4.38
C ILE A 12 13.43 -11.33 -4.22
N TYR A 13 13.45 -12.44 -4.96
CA TYR A 13 12.42 -13.47 -4.83
C TYR A 13 12.39 -14.07 -3.42
N THR A 14 13.56 -14.37 -2.85
CA THR A 14 13.65 -14.90 -1.48
C THR A 14 13.07 -13.92 -0.46
N ILE A 15 13.39 -12.62 -0.57
CA ILE A 15 12.84 -11.59 0.32
C ILE A 15 11.32 -11.49 0.17
N VAL A 16 10.81 -11.45 -1.06
CA VAL A 16 9.36 -11.38 -1.32
C VAL A 16 8.63 -12.60 -0.76
N ILE A 17 9.18 -13.80 -0.96
CA ILE A 17 8.62 -15.04 -0.43
C ILE A 17 8.67 -15.03 1.10
N ALA A 18 9.78 -14.60 1.70
CA ALA A 18 9.90 -14.50 3.15
C ALA A 18 8.88 -13.52 3.75
N ILE A 19 8.66 -12.36 3.12
CA ILE A 19 7.63 -11.41 3.53
C ILE A 19 6.24 -12.04 3.40
N ALA A 20 5.94 -12.70 2.28
CA ALA A 20 4.65 -13.35 2.07
C ALA A 20 4.38 -14.44 3.11
N LEU A 21 5.37 -15.30 3.39
CA LEU A 21 5.26 -16.34 4.41
C LEU A 21 5.10 -15.75 5.82
N PHE A 22 5.83 -14.69 6.14
CA PHE A 22 5.69 -13.98 7.42
C PHE A 22 4.29 -13.39 7.59
N VAL A 23 3.74 -12.77 6.54
CA VAL A 23 2.37 -12.24 6.53
C VAL A 23 1.34 -13.36 6.71
N ILE A 24 1.49 -14.47 5.98
CA ILE A 24 0.60 -15.64 6.12
C ILE A 24 0.67 -16.20 7.54
N TYR A 25 1.86 -16.28 8.13
CA TYR A 25 2.05 -16.71 9.51
C TYR A 25 1.30 -15.79 10.48
N THR A 26 1.45 -14.47 10.37
CA THR A 26 0.72 -13.51 11.22
C THR A 26 -0.79 -13.64 11.09
N LEU A 27 -1.30 -13.84 9.87
CA LEU A 27 -2.73 -14.09 9.62
C LEU A 27 -3.20 -15.37 10.32
N TYR A 28 -2.40 -16.45 10.27
CA TYR A 28 -2.71 -17.74 10.90
C TYR A 28 -2.71 -17.70 12.42
N GLN A 29 -1.88 -16.85 13.04
CA GLN A 29 -1.80 -16.74 14.51
C GLN A 29 -3.08 -16.19 15.16
N ASN A 30 -3.95 -15.53 14.39
CA ASN A 30 -5.21 -14.98 14.88
C ASN A 30 -6.36 -15.53 14.04
N PRO A 31 -6.73 -16.81 14.17
CA PRO A 31 -7.84 -17.38 13.42
C PRO A 31 -9.14 -16.74 13.87
N GLU A 32 -9.91 -16.23 12.92
CA GLU A 32 -11.19 -15.54 13.16
C GLU A 32 -12.24 -16.00 12.15
N SER A 33 -13.45 -15.43 12.22
CA SER A 33 -14.51 -15.73 11.25
C SER A 33 -14.06 -15.42 9.80
N PRO A 34 -14.63 -16.09 8.78
CA PRO A 34 -14.21 -15.92 7.39
C PRO A 34 -14.20 -14.46 6.92
N ILE A 35 -15.21 -13.67 7.32
CA ILE A 35 -15.31 -12.25 6.96
C ILE A 35 -14.18 -11.40 7.56
N LYS A 36 -13.73 -11.73 8.77
CA LYS A 36 -12.60 -11.07 9.42
C LYS A 36 -11.29 -11.38 8.74
N LEU A 37 -11.09 -12.63 8.36
CA LEU A 37 -9.93 -13.03 7.56
C LEU A 37 -9.89 -12.26 6.22
N ILE A 38 -11.04 -12.03 5.58
CA ILE A 38 -11.13 -11.28 4.32
C ILE A 38 -10.65 -9.84 4.52
N TYR A 39 -11.22 -9.07 5.46
CA TYR A 39 -10.81 -7.67 5.60
C TYR A 39 -9.34 -7.56 6.07
N ARG A 40 -8.86 -8.46 6.93
CA ARG A 40 -7.46 -8.46 7.40
C ARG A 40 -6.48 -8.74 6.26
N THR A 41 -6.72 -9.81 5.52
CA THR A 41 -5.91 -10.18 4.34
C THR A 41 -5.94 -9.08 3.29
N ALA A 42 -7.12 -8.55 2.99
CA ALA A 42 -7.27 -7.46 2.03
C ALA A 42 -6.52 -6.20 2.46
N GLY A 43 -6.55 -5.85 3.74
CA GLY A 43 -5.80 -4.73 4.30
C GLY A 43 -4.28 -4.88 4.11
N ILE A 44 -3.71 -6.01 4.54
CA ILE A 44 -2.26 -6.24 4.49
C ILE A 44 -1.75 -6.32 3.04
N PHE A 45 -2.41 -7.11 2.18
CA PHE A 45 -1.94 -7.26 0.81
C PHE A 45 -2.15 -5.97 -0.01
N SER A 46 -3.22 -5.21 0.25
CA SER A 46 -3.37 -3.87 -0.34
C SER A 46 -2.20 -2.98 0.05
N TYR A 47 -1.85 -2.91 1.35
CA TYR A 47 -0.73 -2.14 1.86
C TYR A 47 0.60 -2.50 1.16
N LEU A 48 0.89 -3.80 1.02
CA LEU A 48 2.08 -4.29 0.33
C LEU A 48 2.10 -3.95 -1.16
N PHE A 49 0.97 -4.05 -1.86
CA PHE A 49 0.89 -3.70 -3.28
C PHE A 49 1.00 -2.19 -3.52
N ILE A 50 0.45 -1.35 -2.65
CA ILE A 50 0.61 0.12 -2.72
C ILE A 50 2.09 0.47 -2.52
N PHE A 51 2.73 -0.07 -1.49
CA PHE A 51 4.17 0.13 -1.28
C PHE A 51 4.97 -0.30 -2.52
N SER A 52 4.72 -1.51 -3.02
CA SER A 52 5.39 -2.02 -4.22
C SER A 52 5.16 -1.13 -5.44
N ALA A 53 3.96 -0.56 -5.58
CA ALA A 53 3.64 0.37 -6.67
C ALA A 53 4.44 1.68 -6.55
N ILE A 54 4.61 2.23 -5.33
CA ILE A 54 5.45 3.41 -5.08
C ILE A 54 6.91 3.09 -5.45
N ILE A 55 7.46 1.97 -4.97
CA ILE A 55 8.84 1.56 -5.29
C ILE A 55 9.02 1.32 -6.79
N SER A 56 8.02 0.74 -7.48
CA SER A 56 8.10 0.53 -8.92
C SER A 56 8.20 1.83 -9.71
N SER A 57 7.61 2.92 -9.21
CA SER A 57 7.66 4.25 -9.83
C SER A 57 9.03 4.91 -9.71
N GLU A 58 9.76 4.58 -8.64
CA GLU A 58 11.12 5.06 -8.42
C GLU A 58 12.12 4.40 -9.38
N TYR A 59 12.02 3.09 -9.53
CA TYR A 59 13.03 2.29 -10.19
C TYR A 59 12.62 1.84 -11.60
N MET A 60 11.92 2.68 -12.37
CA MET A 60 11.33 2.33 -13.68
C MET A 60 12.29 1.55 -14.61
N SER A 61 13.53 2.04 -14.74
CA SER A 61 14.56 1.42 -15.58
C SER A 61 15.05 0.08 -15.03
N LYS A 62 15.11 -0.09 -13.71
CA LYS A 62 15.48 -1.36 -13.07
C LYS A 62 14.34 -2.37 -13.14
N ILE A 63 13.08 -1.93 -12.97
CA ILE A 63 11.88 -2.78 -13.11
C ILE A 63 11.83 -3.42 -14.50
N LYS A 64 12.05 -2.63 -15.57
CA LYS A 64 12.10 -3.18 -16.94
C LYS A 64 13.20 -4.24 -17.11
N LYS A 65 14.37 -4.01 -16.51
CA LYS A 65 15.49 -4.96 -16.57
C LYS A 65 15.24 -6.24 -15.77
N LEU A 66 14.63 -6.13 -14.59
CA LEU A 66 14.39 -7.27 -13.68
C LEU A 66 13.23 -8.16 -14.14
N PHE A 67 12.13 -7.55 -14.60
CA PHE A 67 10.89 -8.27 -14.90
C PHE A 67 10.62 -8.43 -16.40
N GLY A 68 11.41 -7.80 -17.27
CA GLY A 68 11.18 -7.81 -18.73
C GLY A 68 9.90 -7.10 -19.19
N LEU A 69 9.12 -6.53 -18.26
CA LEU A 69 7.86 -5.83 -18.56
C LEU A 69 8.06 -4.31 -18.63
N PRO A 70 7.30 -3.60 -19.48
CA PRO A 70 7.24 -2.15 -19.41
C PRO A 70 6.79 -1.70 -18.01
N PHE A 71 7.49 -0.70 -17.44
CA PHE A 71 7.18 -0.13 -16.12
C PHE A 71 5.67 0.11 -15.93
N LEU A 72 5.04 0.76 -16.90
CA LEU A 72 3.63 1.14 -16.82
C LEU A 72 2.70 -0.08 -16.68
N LYS A 73 3.03 -1.21 -17.33
CA LYS A 73 2.25 -2.46 -17.20
C LYS A 73 2.42 -3.07 -15.81
N PHE A 74 3.65 -3.12 -15.31
CA PHE A 74 3.95 -3.65 -13.97
C PHE A 74 3.28 -2.82 -12.87
N HIS A 75 3.47 -1.49 -12.91
CA HIS A 75 2.86 -0.55 -11.97
C HIS A 75 1.33 -0.62 -11.97
N HIS A 76 0.69 -0.64 -13.15
CA HIS A 76 -0.76 -0.75 -13.23
C HIS A 76 -1.29 -2.09 -12.70
N ASN A 77 -0.56 -3.20 -12.85
CA ASN A 77 -0.99 -4.47 -12.27
C ASN A 77 -0.97 -4.42 -10.74
N LEU A 78 0.08 -3.85 -10.14
CA LEU A 78 0.15 -3.64 -8.70
C LEU A 78 -0.99 -2.75 -8.20
N ILE A 79 -1.25 -1.63 -8.88
CA ILE A 79 -2.35 -0.71 -8.50
C ILE A 79 -3.73 -1.37 -8.65
N LYS A 80 -3.95 -2.22 -9.66
CA LYS A 80 -5.24 -2.95 -9.79
C LYS A 80 -5.46 -3.91 -8.62
N LEU A 81 -4.44 -4.69 -8.27
CA LEU A 81 -4.51 -5.62 -7.14
C LEU A 81 -4.71 -4.86 -5.82
N ALA A 82 -3.92 -3.79 -5.61
CA ALA A 82 -4.08 -2.88 -4.49
C ALA A 82 -5.49 -2.32 -4.40
N LEU A 83 -6.04 -1.80 -5.50
CA LEU A 83 -7.37 -1.20 -5.55
C LEU A 83 -8.48 -2.20 -5.17
N ILE A 84 -8.44 -3.40 -5.75
CA ILE A 84 -9.44 -4.44 -5.46
C ILE A 84 -9.42 -4.75 -3.95
N LEU A 85 -8.24 -4.96 -3.38
CA LEU A 85 -8.09 -5.31 -1.97
C LEU A 85 -8.37 -4.13 -1.04
N MET A 86 -7.98 -2.91 -1.43
CA MET A 86 -8.29 -1.66 -0.73
C MET A 86 -9.79 -1.40 -0.65
N VAL A 87 -10.57 -1.77 -1.67
CA VAL A 87 -12.04 -1.68 -1.65
C VAL A 87 -12.63 -2.82 -0.86
N LEU A 88 -12.11 -4.04 -1.03
CA LEU A 88 -12.58 -5.22 -0.32
C LEU A 88 -12.44 -5.06 1.19
N HIS A 89 -11.30 -4.57 1.68
CA HIS A 89 -11.03 -4.37 3.11
C HIS A 89 -12.15 -3.63 3.88
N PRO A 90 -12.42 -2.33 3.62
CA PRO A 90 -13.45 -1.58 4.34
C PRO A 90 -14.85 -2.07 3.97
N LEU A 91 -15.08 -2.62 2.77
CA LEU A 91 -16.39 -3.15 2.39
C LEU A 91 -16.75 -4.40 3.21
N SER A 92 -15.83 -5.37 3.32
CA SER A 92 -16.06 -6.56 4.15
C SER A 92 -16.14 -6.20 5.64
N PHE A 93 -15.41 -5.18 6.09
CA PHE A 93 -15.57 -4.68 7.46
C PHE A 93 -16.94 -4.02 7.67
N ALA A 94 -17.42 -3.21 6.70
CA ALA A 94 -18.76 -2.61 6.74
C ALA A 94 -19.87 -3.67 6.84
N LEU A 95 -19.71 -4.77 6.11
CA LEU A 95 -20.64 -5.89 6.14
C LEU A 95 -20.62 -6.62 7.48
N ASP A 96 -19.44 -6.82 8.07
CA ASP A 96 -19.28 -7.47 9.39
C ASP A 96 -19.96 -6.66 10.50
N ILE A 97 -19.73 -5.35 10.53
CA ILE A 97 -20.31 -4.46 11.56
C ILE A 97 -21.68 -3.87 11.17
N GLN A 98 -22.21 -4.24 10.00
CA GLN A 98 -23.48 -3.76 9.43
C GLN A 98 -23.60 -2.23 9.39
N SER A 99 -22.52 -1.52 9.04
CA SER A 99 -22.50 -0.05 9.04
C SER A 99 -21.61 0.52 7.94
N LEU A 100 -22.19 1.41 7.13
CA LEU A 100 -21.45 2.19 6.12
C LEU A 100 -20.66 3.36 6.73
N GLN A 101 -20.77 3.60 8.03
CA GLN A 101 -19.99 4.65 8.70
C GLN A 101 -18.48 4.41 8.60
N VAL A 102 -18.04 3.18 8.30
CA VAL A 102 -16.63 2.86 8.06
C VAL A 102 -16.02 3.67 6.92
N PHE A 103 -16.83 4.19 5.99
CA PHE A 103 -16.37 5.04 4.90
C PHE A 103 -16.31 6.51 5.28
N LEU A 104 -17.04 6.97 6.31
CA LEU A 104 -17.12 8.39 6.65
C LEU A 104 -15.87 8.84 7.44
N PRO A 105 -15.10 9.83 6.94
CA PRO A 105 -13.94 10.35 7.65
C PRO A 105 -14.32 10.97 9.01
N VAL A 106 -13.46 10.79 10.00
CA VAL A 106 -13.56 11.41 11.32
C VAL A 106 -12.37 12.34 11.49
N PHE A 107 -12.59 13.65 11.62
CA PHE A 107 -11.52 14.66 11.64
C PHE A 107 -11.07 15.10 13.04
N TYR A 108 -11.85 14.78 14.07
CA TYR A 108 -11.55 15.15 15.45
C TYR A 108 -12.07 14.09 16.43
N PRO A 109 -11.35 13.81 17.54
CA PRO A 109 -10.04 14.37 17.92
C PRO A 109 -8.88 13.81 17.06
N PRO A 110 -7.68 14.45 17.11
CA PRO A 110 -6.54 14.04 16.27
C PRO A 110 -6.13 12.57 16.42
N VAL A 111 -6.20 12.02 17.64
CA VAL A 111 -5.90 10.61 17.90
C VAL A 111 -6.86 9.71 17.12
N THR A 112 -8.17 9.95 17.24
CA THR A 112 -9.19 9.19 16.50
C THR A 112 -9.09 9.38 14.99
N PHE A 113 -8.72 10.58 14.52
CA PHE A 113 -8.42 10.80 13.10
C PHE A 113 -7.28 9.90 12.62
N LEU A 114 -6.20 9.77 13.40
CA LEU A 114 -5.05 8.92 13.05
C LEU A 114 -5.38 7.43 13.13
N GLU A 115 -6.11 7.00 14.16
CA GLU A 115 -6.61 5.63 14.28
C GLU A 115 -7.49 5.27 13.08
N LEU A 116 -8.35 6.19 12.64
CA LEU A 116 -9.26 6.02 11.51
C LEU A 116 -8.70 6.59 10.20
N ALA A 117 -7.39 6.81 10.11
CA ALA A 117 -6.76 7.47 8.95
C ALA A 117 -6.91 6.68 7.64
N GLY A 118 -7.24 5.38 7.71
CA GLY A 118 -7.64 4.58 6.56
C GLY A 118 -8.83 5.18 5.81
N ARG A 119 -9.76 5.86 6.51
CA ARG A 119 -10.96 6.49 5.91
C ARG A 119 -10.60 7.66 4.98
N PRO A 120 -9.91 8.74 5.43
CA PRO A 120 -9.47 9.80 4.52
C PRO A 120 -8.47 9.30 3.46
N ALA A 121 -7.59 8.34 3.80
CA ALA A 121 -6.63 7.79 2.83
C ALA A 121 -7.33 7.05 1.67
N PHE A 122 -8.43 6.33 1.94
CA PHE A 122 -9.24 5.69 0.91
C PHE A 122 -9.67 6.70 -0.16
N TYR A 123 -10.18 7.87 0.24
CA TYR A 123 -10.56 8.91 -0.72
C TYR A 123 -9.38 9.49 -1.48
N LEU A 124 -8.22 9.70 -0.84
CA LEU A 124 -7.02 10.16 -1.52
C LEU A 124 -6.58 9.19 -2.63
N PHE A 125 -6.61 7.88 -2.36
CA PHE A 125 -6.30 6.87 -3.39
C PHE A 125 -7.32 6.87 -4.52
N ILE A 126 -8.62 6.96 -4.22
CA ILE A 126 -9.68 7.04 -5.26
C ILE A 126 -9.50 8.28 -6.13
N ILE A 127 -9.25 9.45 -5.53
CA ILE A 127 -8.99 10.70 -6.25
C ILE A 127 -7.75 10.55 -7.14
N ALA A 128 -6.67 9.93 -6.64
CA ALA A 128 -5.46 9.72 -7.40
C ALA A 128 -5.68 8.79 -8.60
N ILE A 129 -6.50 7.74 -8.45
CA ILE A 129 -6.86 6.80 -9.53
C ILE A 129 -7.70 7.51 -10.59
N ILE A 130 -8.76 8.22 -10.18
CA ILE A 130 -9.61 9.00 -11.10
C ILE A 130 -8.73 9.98 -11.87
N THR A 131 -7.84 10.69 -11.17
CA THR A 131 -6.92 11.66 -11.78
C THR A 131 -5.96 11.00 -12.77
N ALA A 132 -5.42 9.82 -12.45
CA ALA A 132 -4.55 9.07 -13.35
C ALA A 132 -5.28 8.59 -14.61
N VAL A 133 -6.54 8.16 -14.49
CA VAL A 133 -7.40 7.76 -15.62
C VAL A 133 -7.68 8.96 -16.52
N TYR A 134 -8.04 10.10 -15.93
CA TYR A 134 -8.37 11.34 -16.65
C TYR A 134 -7.18 12.26 -16.92
N ARG A 135 -5.93 11.79 -16.74
CA ARG A 135 -4.71 12.62 -16.87
C ARG A 135 -4.58 13.40 -18.18
N LYS A 136 -5.18 12.90 -19.28
CA LYS A 136 -5.20 13.60 -20.57
C LYS A 136 -6.05 14.87 -20.55
N LYS A 137 -7.08 14.93 -19.69
CA LYS A 137 -7.97 16.09 -19.51
C LYS A 137 -7.47 17.06 -18.43
N ILE A 138 -6.54 16.63 -17.56
CA ILE A 138 -5.97 17.44 -16.46
C ILE A 138 -4.43 17.44 -16.54
N PRO A 139 -3.82 17.85 -17.66
CA PRO A 139 -2.41 17.56 -17.96
C PRO A 139 -1.42 18.27 -17.02
N LYS A 140 -1.77 19.42 -16.45
CA LYS A 140 -0.88 20.22 -15.60
C LYS A 140 -0.84 19.77 -14.14
N ASP A 141 -1.98 19.37 -13.58
CA ASP A 141 -2.10 19.13 -12.13
C ASP A 141 -2.17 17.65 -11.74
N TRP A 142 -2.34 16.72 -12.70
CA TRP A 142 -2.48 15.30 -12.36
C TRP A 142 -1.28 14.75 -11.57
N LYS A 143 -0.06 15.21 -11.86
CA LYS A 143 1.15 14.81 -11.12
C LYS A 143 1.14 15.33 -9.68
N LYS A 144 0.67 16.55 -9.45
CA LYS A 144 0.56 17.14 -8.11
C LYS A 144 -0.48 16.40 -7.28
N ILE A 145 -1.63 16.09 -7.88
CA ILE A 145 -2.68 15.29 -7.23
C ILE A 145 -2.16 13.88 -6.92
N HIS A 146 -1.42 13.27 -7.86
CA HIS A 146 -0.83 11.94 -7.65
C HIS A 146 0.19 11.91 -6.50
N LEU A 147 0.83 13.04 -6.18
CA LEU A 147 1.74 13.17 -5.04
C LEU A 147 1.05 12.93 -3.69
N PHE A 148 -0.27 13.17 -3.59
CA PHE A 148 -1.02 12.88 -2.37
C PHE A 148 -1.09 11.38 -2.05
N ASN A 149 -0.70 10.49 -2.96
CA ASN A 149 -0.54 9.07 -2.65
C ASN A 149 0.53 8.81 -1.60
N TYR A 150 1.58 9.66 -1.50
CA TYR A 150 2.55 9.54 -0.42
C TYR A 150 1.88 9.81 0.93
N LEU A 151 1.10 10.90 1.04
CA LEU A 151 0.32 11.21 2.23
C LEU A 151 -0.67 10.08 2.57
N ALA A 152 -1.40 9.58 1.57
CA ALA A 152 -2.32 8.46 1.74
C ALA A 152 -1.61 7.21 2.27
N PHE A 153 -0.41 6.90 1.77
CA PHE A 153 0.40 5.79 2.25
C PHE A 153 0.81 5.95 3.73
N PHE A 154 1.22 7.16 4.15
CA PHE A 154 1.52 7.43 5.56
C PHE A 154 0.28 7.30 6.45
N LEU A 155 -0.86 7.81 6.00
CA LEU A 155 -2.14 7.69 6.72
C LEU A 155 -2.55 6.22 6.92
N VAL A 156 -2.50 5.38 5.88
CA VAL A 156 -2.79 3.94 6.05
C VAL A 156 -1.76 3.21 6.90
N SER A 157 -0.50 3.62 6.86
CA SER A 157 0.54 3.04 7.72
C SER A 157 0.30 3.35 9.20
N ILE A 158 -0.07 4.59 9.51
CA ILE A 158 -0.40 5.00 10.88
C ILE A 158 -1.66 4.28 11.36
N HIS A 159 -2.71 4.24 10.53
CA HIS A 159 -3.92 3.46 10.81
C HIS A 159 -3.61 1.99 11.11
N ALA A 160 -2.77 1.35 10.29
CA ALA A 160 -2.34 -0.03 10.51
C ALA A 160 -1.58 -0.20 11.83
N LEU A 161 -0.64 0.69 12.14
CA LEU A 161 0.15 0.64 13.38
C LEU A 161 -0.67 0.90 14.65
N LEU A 162 -1.70 1.74 14.58
CA LEU A 162 -2.51 2.11 15.75
C LEU A 162 -3.59 1.07 16.06
N ILE A 163 -4.30 0.57 15.05
CA ILE A 163 -5.48 -0.28 15.26
C ILE A 163 -5.47 -1.60 14.49
N GLY A 164 -4.46 -1.87 13.67
CA GLY A 164 -4.32 -3.12 12.94
C GLY A 164 -3.88 -4.26 13.87
N THR A 165 -4.76 -5.23 14.09
CA THR A 165 -4.46 -6.40 14.95
C THR A 165 -3.25 -7.19 14.45
N ASP A 166 -3.11 -7.34 13.13
CA ASP A 166 -1.95 -7.98 12.50
C ASP A 166 -0.63 -7.19 12.65
N PHE A 167 -0.71 -5.89 12.94
CA PHE A 167 0.42 -5.01 13.15
C PHE A 167 0.79 -4.87 14.63
N SER A 168 0.18 -5.66 15.52
CA SER A 168 0.53 -5.69 16.95
C SER A 168 1.87 -6.38 17.23
N SER A 169 2.31 -7.30 16.35
CA SER A 169 3.59 -7.99 16.50
C SER A 169 4.78 -7.06 16.18
N THR A 170 5.85 -7.15 16.97
CA THR A 170 7.07 -6.34 16.77
C THR A 170 7.62 -6.45 15.34
N GLY A 171 7.58 -7.64 14.74
CA GLY A 171 8.05 -7.85 13.37
C GLY A 171 7.24 -7.07 12.33
N MET A 172 5.91 -7.06 12.44
CA MET A 172 5.05 -6.27 11.53
C MET A 172 5.18 -4.77 11.76
N GLN A 173 5.39 -4.33 13.01
CA GLN A 173 5.67 -2.93 13.32
C GLN A 173 6.98 -2.48 12.67
N ILE A 174 8.06 -3.24 12.83
CA ILE A 174 9.36 -2.96 12.20
C ILE A 174 9.22 -2.92 10.68
N LEU A 175 8.54 -3.90 10.09
CA LEU A 175 8.31 -3.95 8.64
C LEU A 175 7.54 -2.71 8.14
N SER A 176 6.45 -2.34 8.82
CA SER A 176 5.64 -1.18 8.47
C SER A 176 6.43 0.13 8.60
N VAL A 177 7.18 0.30 9.68
CA VAL A 177 8.03 1.49 9.89
C VAL A 177 9.15 1.54 8.85
N ALA A 178 9.79 0.41 8.52
CA ALA A 178 10.79 0.35 7.47
C ALA A 178 10.21 0.76 6.11
N MET A 179 9.01 0.28 5.76
CA MET A 179 8.32 0.69 4.54
C MET A 179 8.02 2.19 4.52
N MET A 180 7.56 2.78 5.64
CA MET A 180 7.37 4.22 5.78
C MET A 180 8.66 5.01 5.56
N ILE A 181 9.77 4.58 6.17
CA ILE A 181 11.09 5.23 6.01
C ILE A 181 11.55 5.16 4.56
N ILE A 182 11.40 4.01 3.91
CA ILE A 182 11.77 3.85 2.49
C ILE A 182 10.94 4.79 1.62
N VAL A 183 9.61 4.86 1.83
CA VAL A 183 8.73 5.76 1.06
C VAL A 183 9.05 7.22 1.32
N ALA A 184 9.40 7.60 2.55
CA ALA A 184 9.89 8.95 2.87
C ALA A 184 11.18 9.27 2.10
N GLY A 185 12.14 8.33 2.10
CA GLY A 185 13.39 8.46 1.35
C GLY A 185 13.18 8.66 -0.14
N VAL A 186 12.28 7.86 -0.75
CA VAL A 186 11.87 7.99 -2.16
C VAL A 186 11.27 9.37 -2.44
N PHE A 187 10.37 9.84 -1.58
CA PHE A 187 9.75 11.15 -1.73
C PHE A 187 10.78 12.29 -1.70
N ILE A 188 11.68 12.27 -0.71
CA ILE A 188 12.74 13.28 -0.56
C ILE A 188 13.65 13.28 -1.79
N ASP A 189 14.09 12.11 -2.23
CA ASP A 189 15.02 11.98 -3.35
C ASP A 189 14.44 12.50 -4.67
N LYS A 190 13.14 12.29 -4.92
CA LYS A 190 12.49 12.69 -6.18
C LYS A 190 11.93 14.08 -6.22
N HIS A 191 11.51 14.61 -5.08
CA HIS A 191 10.67 15.80 -5.05
C HIS A 191 11.29 16.96 -4.29
N LEU A 192 12.27 16.71 -3.42
CA LEU A 192 12.91 17.75 -2.61
C LEU A 192 14.38 17.97 -2.97
N LYS A 193 15.12 16.92 -3.34
CA LYS A 193 16.47 17.08 -3.88
C LYS A 193 16.40 17.65 -5.31
N LYS A 194 17.12 18.74 -5.54
CA LYS A 194 17.33 19.32 -6.88
C LYS A 194 18.45 18.60 -7.61
#